data_AF-A0A9N9DBJ3-F1
#
_entry.id   AF-A0A9N9DBJ3-F1
#
_cell.length_a   1.000
_cell.length_b   1.000
_cell.length_c   1.000
_cell.angle_alpha   90.00
_cell.angle_beta   90.00
_cell.angle_gamma   90.00
#
_symmetry.space_group_name_H-M   'P 1'
#
loop_
_entity.id
_entity.type
_entity.pdbx_description
1 polymer ?
#
loop_
_entity_poly.entity_id
_entity_poly.type
_entity_poly.pdbx_seq_one_letter_code
_entity_poly.pdbx_strand_id
1 'polypeptide(L)'
;MLDEDSIQDIDISINDLFPVLVQTIVCIFQKAIWSGQDVILYWHHFAGKCGKRIGEVSVSNKVDKKKVTSLLYHKIKQFLSDITNVNLRHIILKARKIRTLFSVVGIEKIKQVLYSANIISNLSYIQIQNIINYVNEQTSNSNISLNKKILKETEVNEKVNKTEVNISIESQSPILSNNKPSPENDQDLEFSRIKI
;
A
#
# COMPACT_ATOMS: atom_id res chain seq x y z
N MET A 1 9.96 8.42 -34.99
CA MET A 1 10.81 9.57 -34.69
C MET A 1 9.93 10.55 -33.94
N LEU A 2 10.27 10.90 -32.70
CA LEU A 2 9.59 11.95 -31.95
C LEU A 2 10.60 13.09 -31.85
N ASP A 3 10.23 14.24 -32.37
CA ASP A 3 11.07 15.42 -32.53
C ASP A 3 11.53 15.94 -31.15
N GLU A 4 12.84 16.13 -31.00
CA GLU A 4 13.47 16.60 -29.76
C GLU A 4 13.22 18.10 -29.49
N ASP A 5 12.66 18.84 -30.45
CA ASP A 5 12.50 20.30 -30.38
C ASP A 5 11.20 20.80 -29.70
N SER A 6 10.38 19.91 -29.15
CA SER A 6 9.15 20.30 -28.43
C SER A 6 9.37 20.65 -26.95
N ILE A 7 10.61 20.69 -26.46
CA ILE A 7 10.94 20.91 -25.03
C ILE A 7 11.67 22.25 -24.85
N GLN A 8 11.10 23.37 -25.28
CA GLN A 8 11.66 24.70 -24.93
C GLN A 8 10.68 25.77 -24.40
N ASP A 9 9.38 25.47 -24.25
CA ASP A 9 8.43 26.43 -23.61
C ASP A 9 7.98 26.02 -22.18
N ILE A 10 8.79 25.22 -21.46
CA ILE A 10 8.45 24.69 -20.12
C ILE A 10 9.43 25.24 -19.06
N ASP A 11 9.71 26.53 -19.08
CA ASP A 11 10.53 27.15 -18.01
C ASP A 11 9.76 27.31 -16.68
N ILE A 12 8.47 26.93 -16.65
CA ILE A 12 7.60 27.06 -15.47
C ILE A 12 7.46 25.76 -14.63
N SER A 13 7.97 24.59 -15.03
CA SER A 13 7.54 23.29 -14.42
C SER A 13 8.61 22.41 -13.75
N ILE A 14 9.81 22.94 -13.44
CA ILE A 14 10.89 22.10 -12.88
C ILE A 14 10.97 22.14 -11.35
N ASN A 15 10.72 23.29 -10.70
CA ASN A 15 10.82 23.45 -9.24
C ASN A 15 9.68 22.74 -8.48
N ASP A 16 8.51 22.64 -9.12
CA ASP A 16 7.31 22.08 -8.51
C ASP A 16 7.30 20.56 -8.41
N LEU A 17 8.26 19.87 -9.04
CA LEU A 17 8.56 18.46 -8.74
C LEU A 17 9.83 18.42 -7.87
N PHE A 18 9.73 18.97 -6.65
CA PHE A 18 10.81 19.03 -5.65
C PHE A 18 11.75 17.82 -5.73
N PRO A 19 13.06 18.03 -5.95
CA PRO A 19 14.07 16.97 -6.03
C PRO A 19 13.98 15.97 -4.87
N VAL A 20 13.71 16.46 -3.65
CA VAL A 20 13.53 15.63 -2.43
C VAL A 20 12.41 14.59 -2.58
N LEU A 21 11.29 14.94 -3.22
CA LEU A 21 10.18 14.02 -3.41
C LEU A 21 10.47 13.00 -4.51
N VAL A 22 11.15 13.40 -5.59
CA VAL A 22 11.61 12.47 -6.63
C VAL A 22 12.61 11.47 -6.03
N GLN A 23 13.53 11.95 -5.20
CA GLN A 23 14.51 11.11 -4.52
C GLN A 23 13.84 10.15 -3.53
N THR A 24 12.75 10.56 -2.87
CA THR A 24 11.91 9.66 -2.06
C THR A 24 11.28 8.55 -2.91
N ILE A 25 10.75 8.90 -4.09
CA ILE A 25 10.16 7.93 -5.03
C ILE A 25 11.24 6.94 -5.51
N VAL A 26 12.43 7.43 -5.85
CA VAL A 26 13.59 6.63 -6.27
C VAL A 26 14.06 5.71 -5.13
N CYS A 27 14.11 6.20 -3.90
CA CYS A 27 14.44 5.38 -2.73
C CYS A 27 13.46 4.22 -2.55
N ILE A 28 12.15 4.46 -2.67
CA ILE A 28 11.13 3.40 -2.62
C ILE A 28 11.30 2.41 -3.78
N PHE A 29 11.65 2.90 -4.97
CA PHE A 29 11.95 2.05 -6.12
C PHE A 29 13.13 1.12 -5.84
N GLN A 30 14.25 1.65 -5.34
CA GLN A 30 15.45 0.86 -5.02
C GLN A 30 15.14 -0.18 -3.93
N LYS A 31 14.36 0.20 -2.91
CA LYS A 31 13.87 -0.75 -1.91
C LYS A 31 13.02 -1.86 -2.52
N ALA A 32 12.19 -1.57 -3.53
CA ALA A 32 11.41 -2.59 -4.23
C ALA A 32 12.29 -3.58 -5.02
N ILE A 33 13.45 -3.13 -5.48
CA ILE A 33 14.44 -3.97 -6.18
C ILE A 33 15.23 -4.84 -5.19
N TRP A 34 15.58 -4.32 -4.01
CA TRP A 34 16.42 -5.02 -3.04
C TRP A 34 15.63 -5.79 -1.97
N SER A 35 14.34 -5.51 -1.80
CA SER A 35 13.52 -6.22 -0.83
C SER A 35 13.31 -7.67 -1.25
N GLY A 36 13.36 -8.60 -0.29
CA GLY A 36 12.98 -9.99 -0.49
C GLY A 36 11.48 -10.18 -0.34
N GLN A 37 10.97 -10.06 0.89
CA GLN A 37 9.59 -10.41 1.23
C GLN A 37 8.59 -9.24 1.03
N ASP A 38 9.05 -7.99 1.08
CA ASP A 38 8.18 -6.79 1.03
C ASP A 38 8.04 -6.16 -0.36
N VAL A 39 8.46 -6.87 -1.42
CA VAL A 39 8.49 -6.35 -2.81
C VAL A 39 7.14 -5.79 -3.24
N ILE A 40 6.05 -6.50 -2.92
CA ILE A 40 4.68 -6.09 -3.27
C ILE A 40 4.33 -4.76 -2.59
N LEU A 41 4.69 -4.61 -1.31
CA LEU A 41 4.44 -3.41 -0.53
C LEU A 41 5.20 -2.20 -1.09
N TYR A 42 6.47 -2.37 -1.44
CA TYR A 42 7.26 -1.29 -2.01
C TYR A 42 6.77 -0.89 -3.41
N TRP A 43 6.40 -1.84 -4.28
CA TRP A 43 5.78 -1.50 -5.57
C TRP A 43 4.45 -0.77 -5.40
N HIS A 44 3.63 -1.20 -4.45
CA HIS A 44 2.39 -0.52 -4.09
C HIS A 44 2.66 0.94 -3.65
N HIS A 45 3.60 1.16 -2.74
CA HIS A 45 3.97 2.49 -2.27
C HIS A 45 4.57 3.37 -3.38
N PHE A 46 5.44 2.82 -4.22
CA PHE A 46 6.03 3.52 -5.36
C PHE A 46 4.94 4.07 -6.29
N ALA A 47 4.00 3.23 -6.72
CA ALA A 47 2.90 3.66 -7.58
C ALA A 47 1.99 4.68 -6.87
N GLY A 48 1.72 4.51 -5.58
CA GLY A 48 0.94 5.46 -4.78
C GLY A 48 1.60 6.85 -4.70
N LYS A 49 2.91 6.92 -4.44
CA LYS A 49 3.66 8.17 -4.37
C LYS A 49 3.73 8.87 -5.73
N CYS A 50 3.97 8.12 -6.81
CA CYS A 50 3.90 8.65 -8.17
C CYS A 50 2.53 9.24 -8.48
N GLY A 51 1.45 8.50 -8.22
CA GLY A 51 0.08 8.93 -8.49
C GLY A 51 -0.32 10.18 -7.70
N LYS A 52 -0.01 10.21 -6.39
CA LYS A 52 -0.23 11.38 -5.54
C LYS A 52 0.48 12.61 -6.09
N ARG A 53 1.76 12.45 -6.45
CA ARG A 53 2.57 13.57 -6.94
C ARG A 53 2.10 14.11 -8.28
N ILE A 54 1.74 13.20 -9.20
CA ILE A 54 1.15 13.58 -10.49
C ILE A 54 -0.14 14.38 -10.27
N GLY A 55 -0.98 13.93 -9.34
CA GLY A 55 -2.23 14.62 -8.98
C GLY A 55 -1.98 16.03 -8.43
N GLU A 56 -1.10 16.16 -7.44
CA GLU A 56 -0.74 17.45 -6.83
C GLU A 56 -0.22 18.44 -7.88
N VAL A 57 0.80 18.07 -8.64
CA VAL A 57 1.44 18.97 -9.62
C VAL A 57 0.46 19.33 -10.74
N SER A 58 -0.35 18.38 -11.20
CA SER A 58 -1.36 18.63 -12.24
C SER A 58 -2.41 19.64 -11.79
N VAL A 59 -2.89 19.54 -10.54
CA VAL A 59 -3.87 20.48 -9.98
C VAL A 59 -3.24 21.85 -9.71
N SER A 60 -2.09 21.90 -9.03
CA SER A 60 -1.43 23.15 -8.65
C SER A 60 -1.02 23.98 -9.85
N ASN A 61 -0.52 23.34 -10.91
CA ASN A 61 -0.01 24.03 -12.10
C ASN A 61 -1.01 24.10 -13.24
N LYS A 62 -2.21 23.51 -13.10
CA LYS A 62 -3.21 23.36 -14.16
C LYS A 62 -2.61 22.72 -15.44
N VAL A 63 -1.72 21.76 -15.26
CA VAL A 63 -1.05 21.02 -16.35
C VAL A 63 -1.69 19.65 -16.51
N ASP A 64 -1.81 19.17 -17.75
CA ASP A 64 -2.29 17.83 -18.05
C ASP A 64 -1.55 16.74 -17.28
N LYS A 65 -2.30 15.82 -16.65
CA LYS A 65 -1.74 14.66 -15.95
C LYS A 65 -0.77 13.86 -16.83
N LYS A 66 -1.03 13.77 -18.14
CA LYS A 66 -0.15 13.08 -19.10
C LYS A 66 1.23 13.74 -19.19
N LYS A 67 1.27 15.08 -19.28
CA LYS A 67 2.53 15.85 -19.32
C LYS A 67 3.30 15.69 -18.01
N VAL A 68 2.63 15.86 -16.87
CA VAL A 68 3.23 15.69 -15.53
C VAL A 68 3.76 14.26 -15.34
N THR A 69 3.02 13.26 -15.80
CA THR A 69 3.44 11.84 -15.75
C THR A 69 4.72 11.62 -16.54
N SER A 70 4.79 12.13 -17.78
CA SER A 70 5.98 12.03 -18.62
C SER A 70 7.19 12.67 -17.94
N LEU A 71 7.02 13.87 -17.39
CA LEU A 71 8.09 14.60 -16.70
C LEU A 71 8.57 13.87 -15.45
N LEU A 72 7.66 13.34 -14.63
CA LEU A 72 8.04 12.56 -13.44
C LEU A 72 8.83 11.31 -13.81
N TYR A 73 8.41 10.58 -14.84
CA TYR A 73 9.11 9.37 -15.28
C TYR A 73 10.47 9.67 -15.88
N HIS A 74 10.58 10.77 -16.64
CA HIS A 74 11.86 11.26 -17.13
C HIS A 74 12.81 11.61 -15.97
N LYS A 75 12.32 12.34 -14.96
CA LYS A 75 13.13 12.66 -13.77
C LYS A 75 13.55 11.41 -13.00
N ILE A 76 12.64 10.46 -12.73
CA ILE A 76 12.99 9.18 -12.10
C ILE A 76 14.08 8.44 -12.90
N LYS A 77 13.98 8.43 -14.24
CA LYS A 77 14.97 7.81 -15.11
C LYS A 77 16.36 8.45 -14.99
N GLN A 78 16.46 9.77 -14.82
CA GLN A 78 17.74 10.45 -14.61
C GLN A 78 18.45 9.98 -13.33
N PHE A 79 17.70 9.68 -12.26
CA PHE A 79 18.24 9.11 -11.02
C PHE A 79 18.53 7.60 -11.10
N LEU A 80 18.02 6.93 -12.14
CA LEU A 80 18.15 5.48 -12.36
C LEU A 80 18.84 5.24 -13.71
N SER A 81 20.05 5.78 -13.88
CA SER A 81 20.84 5.73 -15.13
C SER A 81 20.93 4.32 -15.71
N ASP A 82 21.08 3.32 -14.85
CA ASP A 82 21.38 1.93 -15.23
C ASP A 82 20.16 1.14 -15.75
N ILE A 83 18.95 1.71 -15.65
CA ILE A 83 17.70 1.04 -16.04
C ILE A 83 17.24 1.53 -17.41
N THR A 84 17.02 0.64 -18.38
CA THR A 84 16.54 1.05 -19.71
C THR A 84 15.11 1.63 -19.67
N ASN A 85 14.74 2.47 -20.65
CA ASN A 85 13.39 3.03 -20.76
C ASN A 85 12.31 1.93 -20.84
N VAL A 86 12.59 0.85 -21.56
CA VAL A 86 11.69 -0.31 -21.69
C VAL A 86 11.48 -0.97 -20.33
N ASN A 87 12.56 -1.20 -19.57
CA ASN A 87 12.46 -1.81 -18.25
C ASN A 87 11.71 -0.90 -17.27
N LEU A 88 11.99 0.41 -17.27
CA LEU A 88 11.26 1.38 -16.44
C LEU A 88 9.76 1.35 -16.73
N ARG A 89 9.36 1.29 -18.01
CA ARG A 89 7.95 1.17 -18.41
C ARG A 89 7.32 -0.11 -17.87
N HIS A 90 8.01 -1.25 -17.95
CA HIS A 90 7.51 -2.51 -17.39
C HIS A 90 7.35 -2.44 -15.87
N ILE A 91 8.31 -1.85 -15.16
CA ILE A 91 8.27 -1.70 -13.70
C ILE A 91 7.12 -0.78 -13.29
N ILE A 92 6.92 0.34 -13.98
CA ILE A 92 5.79 1.23 -13.74
C ILE A 92 4.46 0.50 -13.94
N LEU A 93 4.32 -0.28 -15.03
CA LEU A 93 3.10 -1.04 -15.28
C LEU A 93 2.85 -2.09 -14.18
N LYS A 94 3.90 -2.80 -13.76
CA LYS A 94 3.87 -3.74 -12.63
C LYS A 94 3.35 -3.08 -11.37
N ALA A 95 3.96 -1.97 -10.98
CA ALA A 95 3.59 -1.25 -9.77
C ALA A 95 2.15 -0.70 -9.83
N ARG A 96 1.70 -0.24 -11.00
CA ARG A 96 0.32 0.23 -11.20
C ARG A 96 -0.69 -0.89 -10.99
N LYS A 97 -0.47 -2.08 -11.57
CA LYS A 97 -1.35 -3.23 -11.39
C LYS A 97 -1.46 -3.66 -9.92
N ILE A 98 -0.31 -3.74 -9.24
CA ILE A 98 -0.26 -4.05 -7.80
C ILE A 98 -1.04 -3.00 -7.00
N ARG A 99 -0.82 -1.71 -7.28
CA ARG A 99 -1.56 -0.64 -6.62
C ARG A 99 -3.06 -0.73 -6.89
N THR A 100 -3.49 -0.99 -8.12
CA THR A 100 -4.91 -1.15 -8.45
C THR A 100 -5.56 -2.25 -7.60
N LEU A 101 -4.94 -3.42 -7.47
CA LEU A 101 -5.46 -4.52 -6.67
C LEU A 101 -5.57 -4.15 -5.19
N PHE A 102 -4.47 -3.75 -4.56
CA PHE A 102 -4.41 -3.55 -3.11
C PHE A 102 -4.91 -2.18 -2.64
N SER A 103 -5.22 -1.24 -3.54
CA SER A 103 -5.93 0.00 -3.17
C SER A 103 -7.37 -0.28 -2.74
N VAL A 104 -7.98 -1.34 -3.27
CA VAL A 104 -9.37 -1.73 -2.98
C VAL A 104 -9.41 -2.89 -1.99
N VAL A 105 -8.61 -3.92 -2.23
CA VAL A 105 -8.54 -5.11 -1.35
C VAL A 105 -7.99 -4.79 0.04
N GLY A 106 -7.18 -3.73 0.16
CA GLY A 106 -6.51 -3.35 1.40
C GLY A 106 -5.04 -3.75 1.43
N ILE A 107 -4.21 -2.87 1.99
CA ILE A 107 -2.75 -3.08 2.08
C ILE A 107 -2.39 -4.13 3.12
N GLU A 108 -3.22 -4.31 4.13
CA GLU A 108 -3.07 -5.30 5.20
C GLU A 108 -3.14 -6.73 4.66
N LYS A 109 -3.77 -6.93 3.50
CA LYS A 109 -3.85 -8.22 2.82
C LYS A 109 -2.56 -8.59 2.10
N ILE A 110 -1.66 -7.65 1.83
CA ILE A 110 -0.38 -7.93 1.13
C ILE A 110 0.41 -9.01 1.87
N LYS A 111 0.43 -8.98 3.21
CA LYS A 111 1.14 -9.97 4.04
C LYS A 111 0.60 -11.39 3.94
N GLN A 112 -0.62 -11.57 3.43
CA GLN A 112 -1.28 -12.87 3.26
C GLN A 112 -1.08 -13.45 1.86
N VAL A 113 -0.44 -12.70 0.96
CA VAL A 113 -0.30 -13.08 -0.44
C VAL A 113 0.96 -13.91 -0.62
N LEU A 114 0.77 -15.17 -1.03
CA LEU A 114 1.86 -16.12 -1.31
C LEU A 114 2.46 -15.93 -2.73
N TYR A 115 1.78 -15.18 -3.59
CA TYR A 115 2.22 -14.95 -4.97
C TYR A 115 3.24 -13.81 -5.06
N SER A 116 4.24 -13.95 -5.93
CA SER A 116 5.21 -12.88 -6.15
C SER A 116 4.61 -11.67 -6.88
N ALA A 117 5.26 -10.50 -6.72
CA ALA A 117 4.89 -9.29 -7.44
C ALA A 117 4.85 -9.47 -8.97
N ASN A 118 5.72 -10.32 -9.52
CA ASN A 118 5.76 -10.63 -10.95
C ASN A 118 4.48 -11.36 -11.39
N ILE A 119 4.08 -12.40 -10.66
CA ILE A 119 2.86 -13.17 -10.96
C ILE A 119 1.62 -12.27 -10.87
N ILE A 120 1.51 -11.46 -9.81
CA ILE A 120 0.40 -10.52 -9.66
C ILE A 120 0.38 -9.52 -10.82
N SER A 121 1.53 -9.03 -11.27
CA SER A 121 1.61 -8.08 -12.37
C SER A 121 1.31 -8.67 -13.75
N ASN A 122 1.31 -9.99 -13.90
CA ASN A 122 0.91 -10.65 -15.14
C ASN A 122 -0.61 -10.70 -15.30
N LEU A 123 -1.37 -10.53 -14.21
CA LEU A 123 -2.83 -10.44 -14.28
C LEU A 123 -3.26 -9.28 -15.18
N SER A 124 -4.28 -9.51 -16.01
CA SER A 124 -4.95 -8.44 -16.75
C SER A 124 -5.74 -7.55 -15.80
N TYR A 125 -6.07 -6.33 -16.21
CA TYR A 125 -6.93 -5.47 -15.41
C TYR A 125 -8.30 -6.10 -15.14
N ILE A 126 -8.84 -6.87 -16.09
CA ILE A 126 -10.10 -7.61 -15.92
C ILE A 126 -9.95 -8.67 -14.82
N GLN A 127 -8.86 -9.45 -14.85
CA GLN A 127 -8.59 -10.45 -13.80
C GLN A 127 -8.42 -9.79 -12.42
N ILE A 128 -7.73 -8.64 -12.36
CA ILE A 128 -7.60 -7.85 -11.12
C ILE A 128 -8.98 -7.43 -10.59
N GLN A 129 -9.87 -6.93 -11.46
CA GLN A 129 -11.23 -6.55 -11.06
C GLN A 129 -12.04 -7.75 -10.57
N ASN A 130 -11.93 -8.91 -11.22
CA ASN A 130 -12.62 -10.13 -10.78
C ASN A 130 -12.15 -10.56 -9.39
N ILE A 131 -10.86 -10.46 -9.08
CA ILE A 131 -10.31 -10.74 -7.74
C ILE A 131 -10.86 -9.75 -6.71
N ILE A 132 -10.87 -8.45 -7.05
CA ILE A 132 -11.44 -7.40 -6.18
C ILE A 132 -12.90 -7.72 -5.84
N ASN A 133 -13.72 -8.02 -6.86
CA ASN A 133 -15.14 -8.33 -6.67
C ASN A 133 -15.32 -9.56 -5.77
N TYR A 134 -14.59 -10.64 -6.04
CA TYR A 134 -14.63 -11.85 -5.24
C TYR A 134 -14.29 -11.59 -3.77
N VAL A 135 -13.19 -10.87 -3.49
CA VAL A 135 -12.79 -10.57 -2.10
C VAL A 135 -13.84 -9.71 -1.39
N ASN A 136 -14.43 -8.74 -2.09
CA ASN A 136 -15.47 -7.88 -1.52
C ASN A 136 -16.75 -8.67 -1.21
N GLU A 137 -17.17 -9.57 -2.10
CA GLU A 137 -18.31 -10.47 -1.88
C GLU A 137 -18.08 -11.39 -0.66
N GLN A 138 -16.90 -12.00 -0.56
CA GLN A 138 -16.57 -12.85 0.60
C GLN A 138 -16.56 -12.07 1.92
N THR A 139 -16.03 -10.85 1.90
CA THR A 139 -16.01 -9.98 3.08
C THR A 139 -17.43 -9.59 3.50
N SER A 140 -18.31 -9.31 2.54
CA SER A 140 -19.71 -8.97 2.78
C SER A 140 -20.50 -10.15 3.35
N ASN A 141 -20.33 -11.34 2.78
CA ASN A 141 -20.98 -12.57 3.24
C ASN A 141 -20.49 -13.02 4.63
N SER A 142 -19.19 -12.87 4.92
CA SER A 142 -18.62 -13.18 6.23
C SER A 142 -19.20 -12.28 7.33
N ASN A 143 -19.34 -10.98 7.07
CA ASN A 143 -19.93 -10.02 8.02
C ASN A 143 -21.41 -10.33 8.28
N ILE A 144 -22.18 -10.72 7.25
CA ILE A 144 -23.58 -11.17 7.41
C ILE A 144 -23.65 -12.43 8.28
N SER A 145 -22.76 -13.39 8.05
CA SER A 145 -22.72 -14.64 8.83
C SER A 145 -22.34 -14.41 10.30
N LEU A 146 -21.42 -13.48 10.58
CA LEU A 146 -21.05 -13.08 11.95
C LEU A 146 -22.22 -12.38 12.65
N ASN A 147 -22.89 -11.44 11.98
CA ASN A 147 -24.05 -10.74 12.54
C ASN A 147 -25.21 -11.70 12.83
N LYS A 148 -25.44 -12.70 11.96
CA LYS A 148 -26.45 -13.75 12.20
C LYS A 148 -26.07 -14.66 13.37
N LYS A 149 -24.78 -14.96 13.57
CA LYS A 149 -24.32 -15.74 14.72
C LYS A 149 -24.51 -14.96 16.02
N ILE A 150 -24.10 -13.68 16.04
CA ILE A 150 -24.28 -12.79 17.19
C ILE A 150 -25.77 -12.65 17.54
N LEU A 151 -26.64 -12.43 16.54
CA LEU A 151 -28.09 -12.31 16.76
C LEU A 151 -28.70 -13.56 17.41
N LYS A 152 -28.29 -14.75 16.94
CA LYS A 152 -28.73 -16.03 17.53
C LYS A 152 -28.20 -16.24 18.95
N GLU A 153 -26.97 -15.81 19.22
CA GLU A 153 -26.36 -15.91 20.56
C GLU A 153 -27.07 -14.96 21.55
N THR A 154 -27.46 -13.76 21.10
CA THR A 154 -28.31 -12.85 21.90
C THR A 154 -29.72 -13.38 22.12
N GLU A 155 -30.39 -13.97 21.13
CA GLU A 155 -31.73 -14.55 21.31
C GLU A 155 -31.74 -15.80 22.23
N VAL A 156 -30.66 -16.59 22.23
CA VAL A 156 -30.49 -17.72 23.15
C VAL A 156 -30.23 -17.23 24.58
N ASN A 157 -29.46 -16.16 24.76
CA ASN A 157 -29.15 -15.60 26.08
C ASN A 157 -30.33 -14.81 26.69
N GLU A 158 -31.23 -14.24 25.87
CA GLU A 158 -32.42 -13.55 26.36
C GLU A 158 -33.52 -14.52 26.85
N LYS A 159 -33.49 -15.79 26.39
CA LYS A 159 -34.40 -16.84 26.86
C LYS A 159 -34.00 -17.50 28.18
N VAL A 160 -32.76 -17.32 28.64
CA VAL A 160 -32.24 -17.97 29.87
C VAL A 160 -32.42 -17.12 31.13
N ASN A 161 -32.69 -15.81 31.00
CA ASN A 161 -32.63 -14.89 32.16
C ASN A 161 -33.99 -14.54 32.80
N LYS A 162 -35.06 -15.31 32.55
CA LYS A 162 -36.36 -15.12 33.20
C LYS A 162 -36.58 -16.11 34.35
N THR A 163 -35.75 -16.03 35.39
CA THR A 163 -36.14 -16.42 36.77
C THR A 163 -35.15 -15.81 37.77
N GLU A 164 -35.63 -14.83 38.55
CA GLU A 164 -35.42 -14.60 40.00
C GLU A 164 -34.02 -14.96 40.60
N VAL A 165 -33.29 -14.11 41.33
CA VAL A 165 -33.65 -13.33 42.53
C VAL A 165 -32.52 -12.29 42.83
N ASN A 166 -32.93 -11.12 43.35
CA ASN A 166 -32.12 -10.04 43.94
C ASN A 166 -31.14 -10.49 45.03
N ILE A 167 -29.92 -9.93 45.09
CA ILE A 167 -29.39 -9.30 46.33
C ILE A 167 -28.27 -8.28 46.02
N SER A 168 -28.45 -7.03 46.44
CA SER A 168 -27.43 -5.98 46.52
C SER A 168 -26.58 -6.15 47.79
N ILE A 169 -25.24 -6.07 47.69
CA ILE A 169 -24.38 -5.47 48.73
C ILE A 169 -23.19 -4.76 48.06
N GLU A 170 -22.96 -3.54 48.54
CA GLU A 170 -21.98 -2.54 48.14
C GLU A 170 -20.63 -2.70 48.86
N SER A 171 -19.58 -2.16 48.23
CA SER A 171 -18.29 -1.69 48.77
C SER A 171 -17.25 -2.71 49.28
N GLN A 172 -16.07 -2.72 48.64
CA GLN A 172 -14.83 -2.12 49.15
C GLN A 172 -13.62 -2.54 48.28
N SER A 173 -12.90 -1.56 47.75
CA SER A 173 -11.53 -1.73 47.20
C SER A 173 -10.52 -1.64 48.34
N PRO A 174 -9.36 -2.33 48.27
CA PRO A 174 -8.12 -1.54 48.16
C PRO A 174 -6.95 -2.14 47.34
N ILE A 175 -6.28 -1.22 46.63
CA ILE A 175 -4.81 -0.96 46.55
C ILE A 175 -3.88 -1.92 45.77
N LEU A 176 -3.43 -1.39 44.62
CA LEU A 176 -2.06 -1.18 44.11
C LEU A 176 -0.88 -2.05 44.62
N SER A 177 -0.17 -2.70 43.69
CA SER A 177 1.29 -2.82 43.75
C SER A 177 1.88 -3.04 42.34
N ASN A 178 2.77 -2.12 41.95
CA ASN A 178 3.56 -2.13 40.72
C ASN A 178 4.65 -3.22 40.78
N ASN A 179 5.11 -3.71 39.61
CA ASN A 179 6.55 -3.90 39.30
C ASN A 179 6.78 -4.34 37.83
N LYS A 180 7.43 -3.48 37.05
CA LYS A 180 8.29 -3.75 35.88
C LYS A 180 9.58 -2.95 36.15
N PRO A 181 10.82 -3.40 35.83
CA PRO A 181 11.40 -3.42 34.47
C PRO A 181 12.27 -4.69 34.25
N SER A 182 12.79 -5.07 33.08
CA SER A 182 13.81 -4.36 32.28
C SER A 182 14.12 -5.12 30.96
N PRO A 183 14.68 -4.44 29.93
CA PRO A 183 15.05 -5.00 28.62
C PRO A 183 16.57 -5.22 28.47
N GLU A 184 17.00 -5.99 27.46
CA GLU A 184 18.35 -5.97 26.85
C GLU A 184 18.31 -6.74 25.51
N ASN A 185 18.56 -6.08 24.37
CA ASN A 185 19.82 -6.00 23.61
C ASN A 185 20.01 -7.19 22.63
N ASP A 186 20.66 -7.09 21.46
CA ASP A 186 21.01 -6.03 20.51
C ASP A 186 21.70 -6.77 19.32
N GLN A 187 21.76 -6.14 18.14
CA GLN A 187 22.77 -6.32 17.07
C GLN A 187 22.68 -7.47 16.03
N ASP A 188 22.58 -7.01 14.77
CA ASP A 188 23.40 -7.33 13.59
C ASP A 188 23.38 -8.72 12.91
N LEU A 189 22.88 -8.74 11.65
CA LEU A 189 23.54 -9.53 10.60
C LEU A 189 23.48 -8.87 9.21
N GLU A 190 24.68 -8.81 8.65
CA GLU A 190 25.22 -8.20 7.43
C GLU A 190 24.51 -8.55 6.10
N PHE A 191 24.39 -7.56 5.21
CA PHE A 191 23.84 -7.71 3.85
C PHE A 191 24.91 -8.13 2.84
N SER A 192 24.76 -9.31 2.24
CA SER A 192 25.50 -9.70 1.03
C SER A 192 24.80 -9.23 -0.25
N ARG A 193 25.55 -8.49 -1.07
CA ARG A 193 25.14 -7.90 -2.37
C ARG A 193 24.93 -9.00 -3.42
N ILE A 194 23.77 -9.00 -4.09
CA ILE A 194 23.56 -9.73 -5.35
C ILE A 194 23.49 -8.70 -6.48
N LYS A 195 24.39 -8.84 -7.46
CA LYS A 195 24.37 -8.13 -8.75
C LYS A 195 23.14 -8.58 -9.56
N ILE A 196 22.42 -7.62 -10.11
CA ILE A 196 21.35 -7.79 -11.11
C ILE A 196 21.99 -7.95 -12.48
#